data_AF-A0A934G709-F1
#
_entry.id   AF-A0A934G709-F1
#
_cell.length_a   1.000
_cell.length_b   1.000
_cell.length_c   1.000
_cell.angle_alpha   90.00
_cell.angle_beta   90.00
_cell.angle_gamma   90.00
#
_symmetry.space_group_name_H-M   'P 1'
#
loop_
_entity.id
_entity.type
_entity.pdbx_description
1 polymer ?
#
loop_
_entity_poly.entity_id
_entity_poly.type
_entity_poly.pdbx_seq_one_letter_code
_entity_poly.pdbx_strand_id
1 'polypeptide(L)'
;MTDEAKFNRFSIALKDFEKAKAFLAEAKNQQYGGLIHEALVFSAIICYFRPFTHNEKDPNSAAAPKLELSDFAPLSPDELCIHEICKELRNKALAHAEIKHHPTRLDRETGLISSAIFSLVGRAPDLEGLSELICKFIKQCHNKRADYVHAVRAP
;
A
#
# COMPACT_ATOMS: atom_id res chain seq x y z
N MET A 1 11.43 -21.66 3.26
CA MET A 1 11.22 -21.76 4.71
C MET A 1 11.30 -20.34 5.29
N THR A 2 10.48 -20.00 6.27
CA THR A 2 10.55 -18.67 6.93
C THR A 2 11.74 -18.69 7.89
N ASP A 3 12.70 -17.77 7.72
CA ASP A 3 13.79 -17.54 8.67
C ASP A 3 13.40 -16.43 9.66
N GLU A 4 14.27 -16.15 10.64
CA GLU A 4 14.02 -15.12 11.67
C GLU A 4 13.84 -13.72 11.04
N ALA A 5 14.64 -13.40 10.01
CA ALA A 5 14.57 -12.12 9.32
C ALA A 5 13.22 -11.92 8.62
N LYS A 6 12.69 -12.95 7.94
CA LYS A 6 11.35 -12.93 7.36
C LYS A 6 10.26 -12.93 8.42
N PHE A 7 10.41 -13.68 9.51
CA PHE A 7 9.48 -13.65 10.63
C PHE A 7 9.31 -12.22 11.21
N ASN A 8 10.43 -11.51 11.40
CA ASN A 8 10.44 -10.13 11.86
C ASN A 8 9.77 -9.21 10.83
N ARG A 9 10.08 -9.36 9.54
CA ARG A 9 9.42 -8.56 8.49
C ARG A 9 7.91 -8.82 8.40
N PHE A 10 7.44 -10.06 8.50
CA PHE A 10 6.01 -10.37 8.55
C PHE A 10 5.33 -9.72 9.77
N SER A 11 6.02 -9.68 10.92
CA SER A 11 5.49 -9.04 12.13
C SER A 11 5.35 -7.53 11.98
N ILE A 12 6.29 -6.88 11.29
CA ILE A 12 6.22 -5.45 10.95
C ILE A 12 5.10 -5.22 9.92
N ALA A 13 5.10 -6.00 8.84
CA ALA A 13 4.15 -5.87 7.74
C ALA A 13 2.69 -6.04 8.21
N LEU A 14 2.44 -6.92 9.17
CA LEU A 14 1.11 -7.10 9.75
C LEU A 14 0.53 -5.78 10.28
N LYS A 15 1.33 -4.99 11.02
CA LYS A 15 0.87 -3.70 11.57
C LYS A 15 0.55 -2.70 10.46
N ASP A 16 1.32 -2.72 9.38
CA ASP A 16 1.07 -1.88 8.21
C ASP A 16 -0.23 -2.29 7.50
N PHE A 17 -0.48 -3.58 7.30
CA PHE A 17 -1.72 -4.08 6.72
C PHE A 17 -2.94 -3.81 7.60
N GLU A 18 -2.84 -3.99 8.92
CA GLU A 18 -3.91 -3.67 9.87
C GLU A 18 -4.26 -2.18 9.84
N LYS A 19 -3.25 -1.29 9.78
CA LYS A 19 -3.47 0.14 9.60
C LYS A 19 -4.12 0.48 8.27
N ALA A 20 -3.67 -0.14 7.18
CA ALA A 20 -4.27 0.05 5.86
C ALA A 20 -5.76 -0.31 5.88
N LYS A 21 -6.10 -1.45 6.49
CA LYS A 21 -7.49 -1.87 6.69
C LYS A 21 -8.29 -0.87 7.51
N ALA A 22 -7.73 -0.37 8.62
CA ALA A 22 -8.40 0.62 9.46
C ALA A 22 -8.68 1.94 8.71
N PHE A 23 -7.73 2.41 7.91
CA PHE A 23 -7.93 3.59 7.08
C PHE A 23 -9.02 3.40 6.02
N LEU A 24 -9.08 2.24 5.36
CA LEU A 24 -10.17 1.94 4.42
C LEU A 24 -11.53 1.86 5.11
N ALA A 25 -11.59 1.25 6.30
CA ALA A 25 -12.82 1.18 7.07
C ALA A 25 -13.31 2.58 7.46
N GLU A 26 -12.39 3.46 7.90
CA GLU A 26 -12.73 4.85 8.23
C GLU A 26 -13.14 5.65 6.99
N ALA A 27 -12.48 5.44 5.84
CA ALA A 27 -12.80 6.12 4.60
C ALA A 27 -14.25 5.89 4.15
N LYS A 28 -14.81 4.69 4.40
CA LYS A 28 -16.21 4.36 4.09
C LYS A 28 -17.23 5.25 4.82
N ASN A 29 -16.86 5.83 5.95
CA ASN A 29 -17.71 6.71 6.75
C ASN A 29 -17.60 8.19 6.34
N GLN A 30 -16.70 8.51 5.41
CA GLN A 30 -16.46 9.88 4.99
C GLN A 30 -17.15 10.18 3.67
N GLN A 31 -17.41 11.46 3.40
CA GLN A 31 -17.96 11.89 2.12
C GLN A 31 -17.01 11.46 0.98
N TYR A 32 -17.53 10.62 0.07
CA TYR A 32 -16.77 10.19 -1.11
C TYR A 32 -16.25 11.40 -1.88
N GLY A 33 -14.95 11.39 -2.16
CA GLY A 33 -14.27 12.48 -2.83
C GLY A 33 -13.98 13.73 -1.99
N GLY A 34 -14.36 13.73 -0.71
CA GLY A 34 -13.95 14.78 0.22
C GLY A 34 -12.48 14.67 0.61
N LEU A 35 -11.90 15.77 1.11
CA LEU A 35 -10.50 15.83 1.53
C LEU A 35 -10.13 14.74 2.55
N ILE A 36 -11.00 14.48 3.52
CA ILE A 36 -10.77 13.46 4.56
C ILE A 36 -10.78 12.06 3.93
N HIS A 37 -11.77 11.77 3.08
CA HIS A 37 -11.83 10.51 2.34
C HIS A 37 -10.55 10.29 1.53
N GLU A 38 -10.11 11.30 0.77
CA GLU A 38 -8.87 11.21 -0.02
C GLU A 38 -7.63 10.96 0.86
N ALA A 39 -7.50 11.68 1.97
CA ALA A 39 -6.37 11.49 2.89
C ALA A 39 -6.33 10.08 3.51
N LEU A 40 -7.51 9.52 3.82
CA LEU A 40 -7.62 8.17 4.36
C LEU A 40 -7.30 7.11 3.32
N VAL A 41 -7.87 7.21 2.11
CA VAL A 41 -7.55 6.30 0.99
C VAL A 41 -6.06 6.36 0.66
N PHE A 42 -5.48 7.55 0.66
CA PHE A 42 -4.05 7.73 0.46
C PHE A 42 -3.23 7.02 1.54
N SER A 43 -3.57 7.26 2.80
CA SER A 43 -2.91 6.64 3.95
C SER A 43 -3.01 5.12 3.90
N ALA A 44 -4.16 4.58 3.49
CA ALA A 44 -4.37 3.16 3.27
C ALA A 44 -3.42 2.59 2.21
N ILE A 45 -3.33 3.22 1.04
CA ILE A 45 -2.44 2.80 -0.05
C ILE A 45 -0.97 2.81 0.41
N ILE A 46 -0.56 3.86 1.12
CA ILE A 46 0.81 3.97 1.63
C ILE A 46 1.10 2.85 2.63
N CYS A 47 0.23 2.64 3.62
CA CYS A 47 0.37 1.57 4.60
C CYS A 47 0.37 0.18 3.94
N TYR A 48 -0.53 -0.06 2.97
CA TYR A 48 -0.58 -1.29 2.22
C TYR A 48 0.71 -1.58 1.46
N PHE A 49 1.33 -0.56 0.85
CA PHE A 49 2.48 -0.77 -0.03
C PHE A 49 3.84 -0.75 0.68
N ARG A 50 3.91 -0.21 1.90
CA ARG A 50 5.15 -0.15 2.72
C ARG A 50 5.86 -1.50 2.87
N PRO A 51 5.17 -2.62 3.16
CA PRO A 51 5.82 -3.94 3.28
C PRO A 51 6.59 -4.38 2.04
N PHE A 52 6.18 -3.92 0.85
CA PHE A 52 6.78 -4.28 -0.44
C PHE A 52 7.89 -3.31 -0.89
N THR A 53 8.18 -2.28 -0.09
CA THR A 53 9.26 -1.32 -0.36
C THR A 53 10.49 -1.69 0.45
N HIS A 54 11.67 -1.56 -0.14
CA HIS A 54 12.94 -1.65 0.60
C HIS A 54 13.00 -0.57 1.67
N ASN A 55 12.86 -0.99 2.93
CA ASN A 55 12.84 -0.06 4.07
C ASN A 55 14.19 0.05 4.77
N GLU A 56 15.14 -0.86 4.52
CA GLU A 56 16.40 -0.90 5.28
C GLU A 56 17.61 -0.84 4.37
N LYS A 57 18.45 0.18 4.62
CA LYS A 57 19.79 0.35 4.03
C LYS A 57 20.88 -0.20 4.94
N ASP A 58 20.53 -0.64 6.15
CA ASP A 58 21.46 -1.18 7.14
C ASP A 58 21.69 -2.67 6.88
N PRO A 59 22.93 -3.10 6.55
CA PRO A 59 23.26 -4.51 6.37
C PRO A 59 23.12 -5.34 7.66
N ASN A 60 23.03 -4.72 8.84
CA ASN A 60 22.88 -5.42 10.13
C ASN A 60 21.43 -5.56 10.59
N SER A 61 20.45 -5.29 9.73
CA SER A 61 19.05 -5.42 10.11
C SER A 61 18.67 -6.85 10.47
N ALA A 62 17.96 -6.99 11.60
CA ALA A 62 17.36 -8.25 12.02
C ALA A 62 16.08 -8.62 11.23
N ALA A 63 15.65 -7.80 10.27
CA ALA A 63 14.48 -8.05 9.42
C ALA A 63 14.86 -8.03 7.94
N ALA A 64 14.25 -8.91 7.14
CA ALA A 64 14.40 -8.89 5.68
C ALA A 64 14.03 -7.49 5.14
N PRO A 65 14.63 -6.93 4.09
CA PRO A 65 14.45 -5.51 3.74
C PRO A 65 13.05 -5.15 3.21
N LYS A 66 12.33 -6.13 2.66
CA LYS A 66 10.94 -6.04 2.17
C LYS A 66 10.32 -7.44 2.10
N LEU A 67 9.02 -7.50 1.83
CA LEU A 67 8.32 -8.69 1.37
C LEU A 67 8.24 -8.72 -0.14
N GLU A 68 8.29 -9.92 -0.71
CA GLU A 68 8.02 -10.17 -2.12
C GLU A 68 6.62 -10.76 -2.28
N LEU A 69 5.98 -10.56 -3.44
CA LEU A 69 4.70 -11.23 -3.73
C LEU A 69 4.82 -12.75 -3.67
N SER A 70 5.99 -13.30 -4.00
CA SER A 70 6.29 -14.74 -3.90
C SER A 70 6.35 -15.27 -2.46
N ASP A 71 6.38 -14.40 -1.45
CA ASP A 71 6.27 -14.81 -0.04
C ASP A 71 4.84 -15.23 0.32
N PHE A 72 3.88 -14.90 -0.54
CA PHE A 72 2.45 -15.16 -0.39
C PHE A 72 1.95 -16.19 -1.43
N ALA A 73 0.75 -16.70 -1.20
CA ALA A 73 0.01 -17.47 -2.18
C ALA A 73 -0.22 -16.62 -3.45
N PRO A 74 -0.24 -17.25 -4.64
CA PRO A 74 -0.44 -16.54 -5.90
C PRO A 74 -1.66 -15.62 -5.87
N LEU A 75 -1.50 -14.43 -6.46
CA LEU A 75 -2.57 -13.49 -6.62
C LEU A 75 -3.40 -13.82 -7.87
N SER A 76 -4.70 -13.55 -7.82
CA SER A 76 -5.54 -13.54 -9.01
C SER A 76 -5.15 -12.35 -9.92
N PRO A 77 -5.56 -12.36 -11.20
CA PRO A 77 -5.35 -11.22 -12.09
C PRO A 77 -5.90 -9.90 -11.52
N ASP A 78 -7.06 -9.94 -10.87
CA ASP A 78 -7.70 -8.76 -10.28
C ASP A 78 -6.92 -8.24 -9.06
N GLU A 79 -6.48 -9.15 -8.17
CA GLU A 79 -5.64 -8.81 -7.03
C GLU A 79 -4.30 -8.21 -7.46
N LEU A 80 -3.70 -8.74 -8.54
CA LEU A 80 -2.48 -8.20 -9.12
C LEU A 80 -2.71 -6.81 -9.74
N CYS A 81 -3.84 -6.60 -10.41
CA CYS A 81 -4.23 -5.30 -10.94
C CYS A 81 -4.35 -4.26 -9.82
N ILE A 82 -5.04 -4.61 -8.72
CA ILE A 82 -5.15 -3.74 -7.53
C ILE A 82 -3.77 -3.42 -6.95
N HIS A 83 -2.88 -4.42 -6.86
CA HIS A 83 -1.52 -4.22 -6.37
C HIS A 83 -0.73 -3.22 -7.22
N GLU A 84 -0.77 -3.36 -8.55
CA GLU A 84 -0.07 -2.44 -9.46
C GLU A 84 -0.70 -1.04 -9.45
N ILE A 85 -2.01 -0.90 -9.35
CA ILE A 85 -2.67 0.41 -9.16
C ILE A 85 -2.17 1.08 -7.88
N CYS A 86 -2.11 0.36 -6.76
CA CYS A 86 -1.61 0.91 -5.50
C CYS A 86 -0.16 1.39 -5.61
N LYS A 87 0.70 0.61 -6.28
CA LYS A 87 2.09 0.98 -6.56
C LYS A 87 2.19 2.24 -7.40
N GLU A 88 1.41 2.32 -8.48
CA GLU A 88 1.38 3.49 -9.34
C GLU A 88 0.91 4.75 -8.59
N LEU A 89 -0.19 4.64 -7.85
CA LEU A 89 -0.74 5.76 -7.08
C LEU A 89 0.24 6.22 -6.01
N ARG A 90 0.88 5.29 -5.30
CA ARG A 90 1.92 5.60 -4.31
C ARG A 90 3.11 6.32 -4.95
N ASN A 91 3.57 5.85 -6.11
CA ASN A 91 4.68 6.49 -6.81
C ASN A 91 4.30 7.87 -7.36
N LYS A 92 3.13 8.01 -8.00
CA LYS A 92 2.60 9.29 -8.48
C LYS A 92 2.45 10.28 -7.32
N ALA A 93 1.90 9.81 -6.20
CA ALA A 93 1.73 10.59 -4.98
C ALA A 93 3.04 11.15 -4.42
N LEU A 94 4.11 10.35 -4.43
CA LEU A 94 5.43 10.76 -3.97
C LEU A 94 6.19 11.58 -5.02
N ALA A 95 5.94 11.36 -6.31
CA ALA A 95 6.58 12.03 -7.44
C ALA A 95 5.90 13.36 -7.84
N HIS A 96 5.00 13.91 -7.02
CA HIS A 96 4.16 15.09 -7.32
C HIS A 96 4.89 16.44 -7.48
N ALA A 97 6.13 16.45 -7.94
CA ALA A 97 6.81 17.64 -8.45
C ALA A 97 6.96 17.65 -9.99
N GLU A 98 6.44 16.64 -10.71
CA GLU A 98 6.61 16.59 -12.17
C GLU A 98 5.47 17.32 -12.94
N ILE A 99 5.84 18.30 -13.77
CA ILE A 99 4.92 19.08 -14.63
C ILE A 99 4.09 18.21 -15.58
N LYS A 100 4.57 17.01 -15.91
CA LYS A 100 3.88 16.01 -16.73
C LYS A 100 2.56 15.54 -16.07
N HIS A 101 2.49 15.59 -14.75
CA HIS A 101 1.33 15.18 -13.96
C HIS A 101 0.52 16.36 -13.41
N HIS A 102 1.13 17.56 -13.36
CA HIS A 102 0.50 18.83 -12.97
C HIS A 102 0.79 19.95 -13.98
N PRO A 103 0.29 19.85 -15.22
CA PRO A 103 0.53 20.91 -16.19
C PRO A 103 -0.21 22.17 -15.73
N THR A 104 0.54 23.21 -15.40
CA THR A 104 0.00 24.55 -15.24
C THR A 104 0.00 25.21 -16.61
N ARG A 105 -1.16 25.67 -17.09
CA ARG A 105 -1.26 26.38 -18.38
C ARG A 105 -1.92 27.73 -18.17
N LEU A 106 -1.26 28.77 -18.67
CA LEU A 106 -1.87 30.08 -18.85
C LEU A 106 -2.67 30.06 -20.15
N ASP A 107 -3.98 30.21 -20.03
CA ASP A 107 -4.80 30.58 -21.18
C ASP A 107 -4.47 32.03 -21.55
N ARG A 108 -3.90 32.23 -22.73
CA ARG A 108 -3.45 33.55 -23.20
C ARG A 108 -4.59 34.47 -23.63
N GLU A 109 -5.77 33.92 -23.89
CA GLU A 109 -6.93 34.69 -24.32
C GLU A 109 -7.73 35.20 -23.12
N THR A 110 -7.86 34.37 -22.08
CA THR A 110 -8.65 34.70 -20.87
C THR A 110 -7.79 35.19 -19.71
N GLY A 111 -6.48 34.97 -19.74
CA GLY A 111 -5.57 35.25 -18.63
C GLY A 111 -5.71 34.29 -17.45
N LEU A 112 -6.55 33.27 -17.57
CA LEU A 112 -6.78 32.29 -16.50
C LEU A 112 -5.65 31.25 -16.46
N ILE A 113 -5.16 30.99 -15.25
CA ILE A 113 -4.23 29.90 -14.98
C ILE A 113 -5.07 28.65 -14.65
N SER A 114 -5.00 27.64 -15.51
CA SER A 114 -5.54 26.31 -15.21
C SER A 114 -4.48 25.46 -14.53
N SER A 115 -4.86 24.84 -13.39
CA SER A 115 -4.06 23.83 -12.71
C SER A 115 -4.96 22.66 -12.37
N ALA A 116 -4.49 21.44 -12.64
CA ALA A 116 -5.17 20.23 -12.19
C ALA A 116 -4.50 19.76 -10.89
N ILE A 117 -5.23 19.83 -9.79
CA ILE A 117 -4.81 19.25 -8.51
C ILE A 117 -4.92 17.73 -8.62
N PHE A 118 -3.92 17.00 -8.13
CA PHE A 118 -4.02 15.54 -8.06
C PHE A 118 -5.19 15.16 -7.15
N SER A 119 -6.09 14.32 -7.66
CA SER A 119 -7.11 13.66 -6.85
C SER A 119 -7.00 12.16 -7.04
N LEU A 120 -7.12 11.43 -5.94
CA LEU A 120 -7.16 9.97 -5.95
C LEU A 120 -8.51 9.42 -6.42
N VAL A 121 -9.56 10.23 -6.41
CA VAL A 121 -10.97 9.78 -6.53
C VAL A 121 -11.30 9.29 -7.93
N GLY A 122 -10.62 9.80 -8.95
CA GLY A 122 -10.75 9.34 -10.34
C GLY A 122 -9.85 8.16 -10.70
N ARG A 123 -8.98 7.70 -9.79
CA ARG A 123 -7.95 6.67 -10.05
C ARG A 123 -7.80 5.67 -8.92
N ALA A 124 -8.65 5.72 -7.90
CA ALA A 124 -8.57 4.85 -6.74
C ALA A 124 -8.73 3.39 -7.20
N PRO A 125 -8.01 2.43 -6.58
CA PRO A 125 -8.28 1.04 -6.81
C PRO A 125 -9.71 0.73 -6.34
N ASP A 126 -10.25 -0.40 -6.78
CA ASP A 126 -11.41 -0.99 -6.11
C ASP A 126 -11.12 -1.11 -4.61
N LEU A 127 -11.79 -0.29 -3.80
CA LEU A 127 -11.53 -0.19 -2.37
C LEU A 127 -12.01 -1.44 -1.62
N GLU A 128 -13.04 -2.12 -2.14
CA GLU A 128 -13.51 -3.37 -1.56
C GLU A 128 -12.52 -4.49 -1.88
N GLY A 129 -12.15 -4.65 -3.16
CA GLY A 129 -11.11 -5.60 -3.56
C GLY A 129 -9.76 -5.36 -2.85
N LEU A 130 -9.38 -4.11 -2.62
CA LEU A 130 -8.18 -3.78 -1.82
C LEU A 130 -8.33 -4.22 -0.36
N SER A 131 -9.50 -4.00 0.25
CA SER A 131 -9.79 -4.44 1.62
C SER A 131 -9.72 -5.97 1.75
N GLU A 132 -10.26 -6.71 0.78
CA GLU A 132 -10.19 -8.17 0.71
C GLU A 132 -8.75 -8.66 0.55
N LEU A 133 -7.98 -8.05 -0.35
CA LEU A 133 -6.57 -8.37 -0.57
C LEU A 133 -5.73 -8.10 0.69
N ILE A 134 -5.97 -6.99 1.40
CA ILE A 134 -5.34 -6.70 2.68
C ILE A 134 -5.67 -7.80 3.71
N CYS A 135 -6.93 -8.20 3.83
CA CYS A 135 -7.34 -9.27 4.74
C CYS A 135 -6.66 -10.60 4.40
N LYS A 136 -6.52 -10.90 3.11
CA LYS A 136 -5.78 -12.07 2.63
C LYS A 136 -4.31 -12.01 3.05
N PHE A 137 -3.63 -10.88 2.90
CA PHE A 137 -2.24 -10.74 3.36
C PHE A 137 -2.08 -10.80 4.88
N ILE A 138 -2.99 -10.20 5.64
CA ILE A 138 -3.02 -10.31 7.12
C ILE A 138 -3.06 -11.78 7.54
N LYS A 139 -4.02 -12.54 6.99
CA LYS A 139 -4.18 -13.97 7.30
C LYS A 139 -2.91 -14.75 6.97
N GLN A 140 -2.31 -14.48 5.82
CA GLN A 140 -1.08 -15.15 5.41
C GLN A 140 0.11 -14.78 6.30
N CYS A 141 0.25 -13.51 6.71
CA CYS A 141 1.29 -13.09 7.66
C CYS A 141 1.13 -13.81 9.00
N HIS A 142 -0.09 -13.95 9.51
CA HIS A 142 -0.35 -14.74 10.73
C HIS A 142 0.10 -16.19 10.57
N ASN A 143 -0.30 -16.85 9.48
CA ASN A 143 0.07 -18.24 9.21
C ASN A 143 1.60 -18.39 9.13
N LYS A 144 2.29 -17.56 8.34
CA LYS A 144 3.76 -17.62 8.18
C LYS A 144 4.50 -17.41 9.51
N ARG A 145 3.99 -16.53 10.37
CA ARG A 145 4.54 -16.28 11.70
C ARG A 145 4.29 -17.46 12.64
N ALA A 146 3.10 -18.06 12.61
CA ALA A 146 2.78 -19.25 13.39
C ALA A 146 3.65 -20.44 12.98
N ASP A 147 3.80 -20.68 11.67
CA ASP A 147 4.65 -21.75 11.13
C ASP A 147 6.10 -21.64 11.64
N TYR A 148 6.66 -20.43 11.65
CA TYR A 148 8.00 -20.17 12.20
C TYR A 148 8.08 -20.51 13.70
N VAL A 149 7.12 -20.02 14.50
CA VAL A 149 7.10 -20.28 15.95
C VAL A 149 6.99 -21.79 16.24
N HIS A 150 6.18 -22.52 15.46
CA HIS A 150 6.07 -23.97 15.59
C HIS A 150 7.37 -24.68 15.22
N ALA A 151 8.03 -24.28 14.13
CA ALA A 151 9.29 -24.88 13.68
C ALA A 151 10.43 -24.69 14.70
N VAL A 152 10.52 -23.51 15.34
CA VAL A 152 11.58 -23.21 16.33
C VAL A 152 11.30 -23.86 17.69
N ARG A 153 10.04 -24.18 18.00
CA ARG A 153 9.64 -24.83 19.26
C ARG A 153 9.52 -26.35 19.16
N ALA A 154 9.64 -26.93 17.97
CA ALA A 154 9.64 -28.37 17.80
C ALA A 154 10.91 -28.96 18.47
N PRO A 155 10.75 -29.98 19.34
CA PRO A 155 11.87 -30.60 20.07
C PRO A 155 12.86 -31.32 19.15
#